data_AF-A0A3S7KQ78-F1
#
_entry.id   AF-A0A3S7KQ78-F1
#
_cell.length_a   1.000
_cell.length_b   1.000
_cell.length_c   1.000
_cell.angle_alpha   90.00
_cell.angle_beta   90.00
_cell.angle_gamma   90.00
#
_symmetry.space_group_name_H-M   'P 1'
#
loop_
_entity.id
_entity.type
_entity.pdbx_description
1 polymer ?
#
loop_
_entity_poly.entity_id
_entity_poly.type
_entity_poly.pdbx_seq_one_letter_code
_entity_poly.pdbx_strand_id
1 'polypeptide(L)' 'MDEIWCKRHVRARLGLGTDAELAKLFGISRSAVSQWPRDVPIPRLRRYMLQQRYPGLFPAETSDQAKTI' A
#
# COMPACT_ATOMS: atom_id res chain seq x y z
N MET A 1 4.46 -16.03 1.66
CA MET A 1 5.27 -14.83 1.94
C MET A 1 4.28 -13.72 2.24
N ASP A 2 4.27 -13.21 3.47
CA ASP A 2 3.39 -12.11 3.85
C ASP A 2 3.56 -10.95 2.87
N GLU A 3 2.45 -10.47 2.31
CA GLU A 3 2.48 -9.47 1.26
C GLU A 3 2.94 -8.12 1.86
N ILE A 4 4.23 -7.81 1.75
CA ILE A 4 4.80 -6.58 2.30
C ILE A 4 4.26 -5.40 1.49
N TRP A 5 3.43 -4.57 2.12
CA TRP A 5 2.87 -3.32 1.58
C TRP A 5 3.92 -2.19 1.49
N CYS A 6 5.02 -2.44 0.79
CA CYS A 6 6.07 -1.45 0.59
C CYS A 6 5.70 -0.43 -0.48
N LYS A 7 6.47 0.67 -0.54
CA LYS A 7 6.22 1.78 -1.48
C LYS A 7 6.10 1.32 -2.94
N ARG A 8 6.97 0.39 -3.40
CA ARG A 8 6.95 -0.14 -4.77
C ARG A 8 5.66 -0.91 -5.05
N HIS A 9 5.24 -1.77 -4.12
CA HIS A 9 4.03 -2.59 -4.24
C HIS A 9 2.75 -1.75 -4.26
N VAL A 10 2.70 -0.71 -3.42
CA VAL A 10 1.59 0.25 -3.40
C VAL A 10 1.47 0.97 -4.73
N ARG A 11 2.59 1.48 -5.28
CA ARG A 11 2.59 2.14 -6.59
C ARG A 11 2.11 1.22 -7.70
N ALA A 12 2.63 -0.01 -7.74
CA ALA A 12 2.25 -0.99 -8.76
C ALA A 12 0.75 -1.31 -8.72
N ARG A 13 0.17 -1.56 -7.53
CA ARG A 13 -1.27 -1.85 -7.39
C ARG A 13 -2.18 -0.67 -7.74
N LEU A 14 -1.71 0.55 -7.49
CA LEU A 14 -2.43 1.77 -7.83
C LEU A 14 -2.19 2.25 -9.27
N GLY A 15 -1.37 1.54 -10.06
CA GLY A 15 -1.02 1.95 -11.42
C GLY A 15 -0.17 3.22 -11.49
N LEU A 16 0.58 3.56 -10.44
CA LEU A 16 1.39 4.78 -10.35
C LEU A 16 2.82 4.50 -10.78
N GLY A 17 3.36 5.34 -11.69
CA GLY A 17 4.73 5.21 -12.18
C GLY A 17 5.76 5.77 -11.20
N THR A 18 5.38 6.77 -10.40
CA THR A 18 6.33 7.62 -9.66
C THR A 18 5.94 7.86 -8.20
N ASP A 19 6.94 8.17 -7.38
CA ASP A 19 6.73 8.61 -6.00
C ASP A 19 5.98 9.96 -5.93
N ALA A 20 6.08 10.79 -6.98
CA ALA A 20 5.38 12.06 -7.06
C ALA A 20 3.86 11.87 -7.21
N GLU A 21 3.43 10.90 -8.02
CA GLU A 21 2.01 10.56 -8.16
C GLU A 21 1.46 9.97 -6.85
N LEU A 22 2.23 9.12 -6.17
CA LEU A 22 1.86 8.60 -4.86
C LEU A 22 1.75 9.72 -3.82
N ALA A 23 2.67 10.68 -3.85
CA ALA A 23 2.63 11.84 -2.96
C ALA A 23 1.39 12.72 -3.19
N LYS A 24 1.02 12.95 -4.45
CA LYS A 24 -0.21 13.67 -4.83
C LYS A 24 -1.45 12.98 -4.27
N LEU A 25 -1.54 11.64 -4.36
CA LEU A 25 -2.65 10.87 -3.81
C LEU A 25 -2.82 11.08 -2.31
N PHE A 26 -1.71 11.19 -1.58
CA PHE A 26 -1.67 11.40 -0.13
C PHE A 26 -1.72 12.86 0.32
N GLY A 27 -1.68 13.82 -0.61
CA GLY A 27 -1.62 15.25 -0.30
C GLY A 27 -0.33 15.66 0.44
N ILE A 28 0.80 15.01 0.16
CA ILE A 28 2.10 15.32 0.77
C ILE A 28 3.17 15.62 -0.27
N SER A 29 4.34 16.07 0.18
CA SER A 29 5.46 16.34 -0.71
C SER A 29 6.06 15.04 -1.28
N ARG A 30 6.59 15.13 -2.51
CA ARG A 30 7.38 14.05 -3.13
C ARG A 30 8.56 13.63 -2.23
N SER A 31 9.22 14.60 -1.60
CA SER A 31 10.38 14.34 -0.74
C SER A 31 10.00 13.47 0.46
N ALA A 32 8.83 13.67 1.06
CA ALA A 32 8.35 12.83 2.16
C ALA A 32 8.20 11.36 1.73
N VAL A 33 7.66 11.11 0.53
CA VAL A 33 7.54 9.74 -0.02
C VAL A 33 8.91 9.15 -0.40
N SER A 34 9.83 9.99 -0.89
CA SER A 34 11.17 9.54 -1.28
C SER A 34 11.97 8.98 -0.10
N GLN A 35 11.76 9.53 1.10
CA GLN A 35 12.41 9.11 2.34
C GLN A 35 11.87 7.80 2.92
N TRP A 36 10.73 7.29 2.42
CA TRP A 36 10.22 6.01 2.89
C TRP A 36 11.16 4.87 2.50
N PRO A 37 11.48 3.94 3.42
CA PRO A 37 12.39 2.85 3.09
C PRO A 37 11.75 1.93 2.03
N ARG A 38 12.60 1.39 1.14
CA ARG A 38 12.15 0.77 -0.11
C ARG A 38 11.41 -0.55 0.10
N ASP A 39 11.94 -1.38 0.99
CA ASP A 39 11.53 -2.77 1.20
C ASP A 39 10.86 -2.99 2.57
N VAL A 40 10.41 -1.90 3.19
CA VAL A 40 9.60 -1.93 4.42
C VAL A 40 8.17 -1.49 4.12
N PRO A 41 7.18 -1.88 4.94
CA PRO A 41 5.82 -1.37 4.82
C PRO A 41 5.76 0.16 4.83
N ILE A 42 4.86 0.73 4.03
CA ILE A 42 4.59 2.17 4.10
C ILE A 42 4.11 2.57 5.52
N PRO A 43 4.25 3.85 5.91
CA PRO A 43 3.80 4.29 7.23
C PRO A 43 2.35 3.87 7.53
N ARG A 44 2.09 3.40 8.75
CA ARG A 44 0.80 2.82 9.17
C ARG A 44 -0.39 3.72 8.85
N LEU A 45 -0.27 5.03 9.10
CA LEU A 45 -1.32 6.00 8.77
C LEU A 45 -1.65 6.03 7.27
N ARG A 46 -0.63 5.93 6.41
CA ARG A 46 -0.79 5.94 4.95
C ARG A 46 -1.42 4.63 4.46
N ARG A 47 -1.08 3.50 5.08
CA ARG A 47 -1.76 2.23 4.84
C ARG A 47 -3.23 2.31 5.20
N TYR A 48 -3.57 2.84 6.38
CA TYR A 48 -4.96 3.00 6.80
C TYR A 48 -5.76 3.88 5.83
N MET A 49 -5.21 5.02 5.40
CA MET A 49 -5.86 5.89 4.40
C MET A 49 -6.15 5.14 3.09
N LEU A 50 -5.21 4.31 2.62
CA LEU A 50 -5.43 3.51 1.42
C LEU A 50 -6.52 2.45 1.63
N GLN A 51 -6.57 1.81 2.80
CA GLN A 51 -7.62 0.83 3.11
C GLN A 51 -9.01 1.47 3.10
N GLN A 52 -9.14 2.69 3.63
CA GLN A 52 -10.40 3.43 3.62
C GLN A 52 -10.81 3.87 2.20
N ARG A 53 -9.84 4.33 1.39
CA ARG A 53 -10.12 4.88 0.05
C ARG A 53 -10.25 3.82 -1.05
N TYR A 54 -9.50 2.73 -0.93
CA TYR A 54 -9.41 1.65 -1.91
C TYR A 54 -9.52 0.30 -1.20
N PRO A 55 -10.68 -0.05 -0.64
CA PRO A 55 -10.85 -1.30 0.10
C PRO A 55 -10.50 -2.54 -0.75
N GLY A 56 -10.86 -2.54 -2.05
CA GLY A 56 -10.51 -3.62 -2.99
C GLY A 56 -9.03 -3.75 -3.36
N LEU A 57 -8.18 -2.80 -2.94
CA LEU A 57 -6.73 -2.89 -3.11
C LEU A 57 -6.12 -3.90 -2.13
N PHE A 58 -6.71 -4.00 -0.93
CA PHE A 58 -6.28 -4.91 0.11
C PHE A 58 -7.19 -6.14 -0.01
N PRO A 59 -6.67 -7.30 -0.42
CA PRO A 59 -7.46 -8.51 -0.28
C PRO A 59 -7.83 -8.58 1.21
N ALA A 60 -9.13 -8.57 1.51
CA ALA A 60 -9.59 -9.09 2.79
C ALA A 60 -8.96 -10.47 2.82
N GLU A 61 -8.02 -10.69 3.75
CA GLU A 61 -7.41 -11.99 3.96
C GLU A 61 -8.50 -13.05 3.77
N THR A 62 -8.47 -13.72 2.61
CA THR A 62 -9.42 -14.78 2.32
C THR A 62 -9.27 -15.69 3.51
N SER A 63 -10.33 -15.81 4.28
CA SER A 63 -10.46 -16.77 5.35
C SER A 63 -10.27 -18.14 4.72
N ASP A 64 -9.01 -18.56 4.58
CA ASP A 64 -8.57 -19.91 4.25
C ASP A 64 -8.76 -20.78 5.50
N GLN A 65 -10.02 -20.84 5.94
CA GLN A 65 -10.53 -21.77 6.96
C GLN A 65 -11.89 -22.33 6.51
N ALA A 66 -12.07 -22.51 5.21
CA ALA A 66 -13.18 -23.28 4.65
C ALA A 66 -12.64 -24.45 3.81
N LYS A 67 -11.77 -25.27 4.40
CA LYS A 67 -11.51 -26.65 3.98
C LYS A 67 -10.81 -27.39 5.12
N THR A 68 -11.28 -28.62 5.40
CA THR A 68 -10.90 -29.54 6.50
C THR A 68 -11.81 -29.30 7.72
N ILE A 69 -12.84 -30.09 8.07
CA ILE A 69 -13.28 -31.48 7.81
C ILE A 69 -14.81 -31.50 7.92
#